data_AF-A0A2I1IM63-F1
#
_entry.id   AF-A0A2I1IM63-F1
#
_cell.length_a   1.000
_cell.length_b   1.000
_cell.length_c   1.000
_cell.angle_alpha   90.00
_cell.angle_beta   90.00
_cell.angle_gamma   90.00
#
_symmetry.space_group_name_H-M   'P 1'
#
loop_
_entity.id
_entity.type
_entity.pdbx_description
1 polymer ?
#
loop_
_entity_poly.entity_id
_entity_poly.type
_entity_poly.pdbx_seq_one_letter_code
_entity_poly.pdbx_strand_id
1 'polypeptide(L)'
;MSGLIREEIVRELRVEVSWIINAIVELSDHFGFSSYATCLLRNRVEPEEARSIERIIFTKWKNLESTSFENLRSLISNDFTESTQKPWALSDEVLQELIDLKVTELMP
;
A
#
# COMPACT_ATOMS: atom_id res chain seq x y z
N MET A 1 -4.43 -36.01 2.88
CA MET A 1 -5.81 -35.46 2.88
C MET A 1 -5.97 -34.20 3.73
N SER A 2 -5.29 -34.02 4.87
CA SER A 2 -5.37 -32.76 5.65
C SER A 2 -4.74 -31.54 4.94
N GLY A 3 -3.72 -31.75 4.11
CA GLY A 3 -3.10 -30.68 3.31
C GLY A 3 -4.06 -30.04 2.30
N LEU A 4 -4.90 -30.86 1.63
CA LEU A 4 -5.89 -30.38 0.65
C LEU A 4 -7.00 -29.55 1.32
N ILE A 5 -7.45 -29.96 2.51
CA ILE A 5 -8.46 -29.21 3.28
C ILE A 5 -7.90 -27.84 3.68
N ARG A 6 -6.63 -27.77 4.05
CA ARG A 6 -5.97 -26.51 4.43
C ARG A 6 -5.83 -25.55 3.24
N GLU A 7 -5.46 -26.06 2.07
CA GLU A 7 -5.33 -25.24 0.86
C GLU A 7 -6.68 -24.68 0.40
N GLU A 8 -7.75 -25.49 0.49
CA GLU A 8 -9.10 -25.04 0.11
C GLU A 8 -9.60 -23.93 1.06
N ILE A 9 -9.41 -24.08 2.38
CA ILE A 9 -9.76 -23.05 3.36
C ILE A 9 -9.02 -21.73 3.08
N VAL A 10 -7.71 -21.80 2.80
CA VAL A 10 -6.92 -20.59 2.47
C VAL A 10 -7.41 -19.93 1.19
N ARG A 11 -7.82 -20.73 0.19
CA ARG A 11 -8.40 -20.22 -1.04
C ARG A 11 -9.72 -19.52 -0.79
N GLU A 12 -10.65 -20.16 -0.08
CA GLU A 12 -11.94 -19.58 0.28
C GLU A 12 -11.77 -18.26 1.03
N LEU A 13 -10.93 -18.23 2.06
CA LEU A 13 -10.64 -17.00 2.81
C LEU A 13 -10.09 -15.89 1.91
N ARG A 14 -9.20 -16.20 0.96
CA ARG A 14 -8.66 -15.21 0.02
C ARG A 14 -9.75 -14.67 -0.89
N VAL A 15 -10.67 -15.52 -1.35
CA VAL A 15 -11.82 -15.10 -2.14
C VAL A 15 -12.65 -14.14 -1.30
N GLU A 16 -13.13 -14.55 -0.13
CA GLU A 16 -13.99 -13.73 0.73
C GLU A 16 -13.36 -12.37 1.08
N VAL A 17 -12.07 -12.34 1.44
CA VAL A 17 -11.34 -11.09 1.69
C VAL A 17 -11.31 -10.21 0.42
N SER A 18 -11.16 -10.81 -0.76
CA SER A 18 -11.19 -10.05 -2.01
C SER A 18 -12.54 -9.39 -2.27
N TRP A 19 -13.65 -10.06 -1.95
CA TRP A 19 -15.01 -9.49 -2.04
C TRP A 19 -15.19 -8.31 -1.08
N ILE A 20 -14.70 -8.44 0.16
CA ILE A 20 -14.74 -7.34 1.13
C ILE A 20 -13.95 -6.13 0.63
N ILE A 21 -12.75 -6.36 0.09
CA ILE A 21 -11.92 -5.29 -0.47
C ILE A 21 -12.65 -4.58 -1.61
N ASN A 22 -13.24 -5.32 -2.54
CA ASN A 22 -14.00 -4.75 -3.65
C ASN A 22 -15.19 -3.91 -3.15
N ALA A 23 -15.96 -4.43 -2.19
CA ALA A 23 -17.10 -3.70 -1.62
C ALA A 23 -16.67 -2.39 -0.95
N ILE A 24 -15.53 -2.39 -0.23
CA ILE A 24 -14.99 -1.17 0.39
C ILE A 24 -14.57 -0.16 -0.68
N VAL A 25 -13.88 -0.61 -1.72
CA VAL A 25 -13.43 0.26 -2.83
C VAL A 25 -14.64 0.85 -3.57
N GLU A 26 -15.65 0.05 -3.90
CA GLU A 26 -16.88 0.50 -4.57
C GLU A 26 -17.64 1.54 -3.74
N LEU A 27 -17.79 1.31 -2.42
CA LEU A 27 -18.40 2.29 -1.53
C LEU A 27 -17.60 3.59 -1.48
N SER A 28 -16.27 3.48 -1.37
CA SER A 28 -15.38 4.64 -1.32
C SER A 28 -15.50 5.48 -2.60
N ASP A 29 -15.51 4.83 -3.76
CA ASP A 29 -15.68 5.47 -5.06
C ASP A 29 -17.07 6.12 -5.19
N HIS A 30 -18.12 5.43 -4.76
CA HIS A 30 -19.49 5.95 -4.81
C HIS A 30 -19.69 7.22 -3.98
N PHE A 31 -19.07 7.28 -2.79
CA PHE A 31 -19.13 8.43 -1.91
C PHE A 31 -18.06 9.50 -2.18
N GLY A 32 -17.14 9.25 -3.13
CA GLY A 32 -16.04 10.16 -3.45
C GLY A 32 -14.98 10.26 -2.35
N PHE A 33 -14.86 9.25 -1.48
CA PHE A 33 -13.82 9.20 -0.46
C PHE A 33 -12.53 8.62 -1.05
N SER A 34 -11.46 9.41 -1.06
CA SER A 34 -10.10 8.92 -1.34
C SER A 34 -9.24 9.11 -0.11
N SER A 35 -8.89 8.00 0.53
CA SER A 35 -8.00 7.93 1.69
C SER A 35 -6.79 7.06 1.38
N TYR A 36 -5.73 7.19 2.18
CA TYR A 36 -4.56 6.32 2.08
C TYR A 36 -4.93 4.83 2.12
N ALA A 37 -5.78 4.44 3.08
CA ALA A 37 -6.22 3.05 3.23
C ALA A 37 -7.00 2.54 2.02
N THR A 38 -7.91 3.34 1.47
CA THR A 38 -8.69 2.95 0.28
C THR A 38 -7.82 2.88 -0.97
N CYS A 39 -6.80 3.73 -1.09
CA CYS A 39 -5.82 3.69 -2.18
C CYS A 39 -4.96 2.43 -2.12
N LEU A 40 -4.48 2.03 -0.93
CA LEU A 40 -3.78 0.75 -0.73
C LEU A 40 -4.65 -0.43 -1.17
N LEU A 41 -5.92 -0.45 -0.76
CA LEU A 41 -6.87 -1.51 -1.08
C LEU A 41 -7.18 -1.57 -2.57
N ARG A 42 -7.44 -0.42 -3.21
CA ARG A 42 -7.74 -0.30 -4.64
C ARG A 42 -6.60 -0.84 -5.49
N ASN A 43 -5.37 -0.51 -5.14
CA ASN A 43 -4.18 -0.89 -5.88
C ASN A 43 -3.57 -2.23 -5.46
N ARG A 44 -4.20 -2.94 -4.51
CA ARG A 44 -3.73 -4.24 -3.99
C ARG A 44 -2.26 -4.20 -3.54
N VAL A 45 -1.88 -3.09 -2.90
CA VAL A 45 -0.52 -2.89 -2.39
C VAL A 45 -0.22 -3.96 -1.35
N GLU A 46 0.92 -4.62 -1.47
CA GLU A 46 1.30 -5.68 -0.55
C GLU A 46 1.63 -5.09 0.84
N PRO A 47 1.37 -5.81 1.94
CA PRO A 47 1.63 -5.31 3.29
C PRO A 47 3.08 -4.86 3.52
N GLU A 48 4.04 -5.54 2.89
CA GLU A 48 5.45 -5.18 2.97
C GLU A 48 5.76 -3.87 2.24
N GLU A 49 5.12 -3.63 1.08
CA GLU A 49 5.27 -2.39 0.33
C GLU A 49 4.71 -1.21 1.14
N ALA A 50 3.50 -1.37 1.70
CA ALA A 50 2.87 -0.36 2.55
C ALA A 50 3.76 0.00 3.76
N ARG A 51 4.35 -1.01 4.42
CA ARG A 51 5.27 -0.78 5.55
C ARG A 51 6.50 0.02 5.16
N SER A 52 7.10 -0.27 4.01
CA SER A 52 8.26 0.49 3.52
C SER A 52 7.90 1.95 3.22
N ILE A 53 6.74 2.18 2.59
CA ILE A 53 6.23 3.53 2.34
C ILE A 53 6.05 4.29 3.66
N GLU A 54 5.31 3.72 4.60
CA GLU A 54 5.04 4.34 5.90
C GLU A 54 6.32 4.64 6.69
N ARG A 55 7.26 3.69 6.71
CA ARG A 55 8.54 3.84 7.42
C ARG A 55 9.35 5.01 6.88
N ILE A 56 9.49 5.13 5.56
CA ILE A 56 10.26 6.23 4.96
C ILE A 56 9.55 7.56 5.14
N ILE A 57 8.23 7.62 4.92
CA ILE A 57 7.43 8.83 5.13
C ILE A 57 7.57 9.31 6.59
N PHE A 58 7.43 8.41 7.56
CA PHE A 58 7.58 8.75 8.98
C PHE A 58 8.99 9.24 9.31
N THR A 59 10.03 8.59 8.76
CA THR A 59 11.44 8.98 9.01
C THR A 59 11.78 10.33 8.38
N LYS A 60 11.16 10.65 7.23
CA LYS A 60 11.38 11.89 6.49
C LYS A 60 10.37 12.99 6.77
N TRP A 61 9.42 12.76 7.68
CA TRP A 61 8.29 13.62 8.01
C TRP A 61 8.61 15.12 8.01
N LYS A 62 9.67 15.52 8.72
CA LYS A 62 10.07 16.94 8.88
C LYS A 62 10.57 17.61 7.60
N ASN A 63 11.06 16.83 6.64
CA ASN A 63 11.68 17.31 5.41
C ASN A 63 10.94 16.78 4.17
N LEU A 64 9.69 16.36 4.33
CA LEU A 64 9.00 15.60 3.30
C LEU A 64 8.63 16.50 2.10
N GLU A 65 8.21 17.74 2.36
CA GLU A 65 7.96 18.76 1.34
C GLU A 65 9.21 19.17 0.54
N SER A 66 10.39 19.07 1.15
CA SER A 66 11.67 19.44 0.52
C SER A 66 12.39 18.26 -0.14
N THR A 67 11.88 17.04 0.03
CA THR A 67 12.46 15.84 -0.58
C THR A 67 11.80 15.60 -1.93
N SER A 68 12.59 15.49 -3.01
CA SER A 68 12.03 15.15 -4.32
C SER A 68 11.43 13.75 -4.35
N PHE A 69 10.40 13.56 -5.18
CA PHE A 69 9.77 12.26 -5.39
C PHE A 69 10.79 11.18 -5.79
N GLU A 70 11.72 11.48 -6.70
CA GLU A 70 12.76 10.54 -7.14
C GLU A 70 13.61 10.01 -5.98
N ASN A 71 13.92 10.87 -5.00
CA ASN A 71 14.65 10.48 -3.81
C ASN A 71 13.78 9.65 -2.86
N LEU A 72 12.53 10.04 -2.63
CA LEU A 72 11.59 9.26 -1.81
C LEU A 72 11.37 7.87 -2.41
N ARG A 73 11.13 7.78 -3.71
CA ARG A 73 10.99 6.54 -4.48
C ARG A 73 12.19 5.63 -4.27
N SER A 74 13.40 6.17 -4.45
CA SER A 74 14.64 5.41 -4.29
C SER A 74 14.82 4.90 -2.85
N LEU A 75 14.48 5.72 -1.85
CA LEU A 75 14.54 5.31 -0.45
C LEU A 75 13.54 4.20 -0.14
N ILE A 76 12.30 4.32 -0.61
CA ILE A 76 11.25 3.32 -0.39
C ILE A 76 11.59 2.01 -1.10
N SER A 77 12.04 2.07 -2.35
CA SER A 77 12.40 0.87 -3.11
C SER A 77 13.60 0.14 -2.49
N ASN A 78 14.60 0.88 -2.01
CA ASN A 78 15.76 0.29 -1.34
C ASN A 78 15.34 -0.35 -0.02
N ASP A 79 14.54 0.36 0.78
CA ASP A 79 14.01 -0.11 2.04
C ASP A 79 13.18 -1.41 1.91
N PHE A 80 12.36 -1.50 0.87
CA PHE A 80 11.60 -2.70 0.52
C PHE A 80 12.51 -3.84 0.05
N THR A 81 13.46 -3.54 -0.85
CA THR A 81 14.35 -4.55 -1.42
C THR A 81 15.27 -5.13 -0.35
N GLU A 82 15.79 -4.31 0.56
CA GLU A 82 16.61 -4.74 1.68
C GLU A 82 15.83 -5.63 2.67
N SER A 83 14.57 -5.27 2.97
CA SER A 83 13.75 -5.98 3.94
C SER A 83 13.14 -7.28 3.42
N THR A 84 12.79 -7.34 2.13
CA THR A 84 12.08 -8.50 1.53
C THR A 84 12.93 -9.33 0.58
N GLN A 85 14.07 -8.80 0.12
CA GLN A 85 14.89 -9.38 -0.95
C GLN A 85 14.14 -9.56 -2.28
N LYS A 86 13.07 -8.77 -2.49
CA LYS A 86 12.26 -8.76 -3.71
C LYS A 86 12.43 -7.43 -4.45
N PRO A 87 12.30 -7.42 -5.79
CA PRO A 87 12.31 -6.17 -6.55
C PRO A 87 11.04 -5.36 -6.26
N TRP A 88 11.19 -4.03 -6.19
CA TRP A 88 10.06 -3.11 -6.12
C TRP A 88 9.24 -3.17 -7.42
N ALA A 89 7.92 -3.35 -7.31
CA ALA A 89 7.03 -3.51 -8.46
C ALA A 89 5.90 -2.46 -8.53
N LEU A 90 5.67 -1.71 -7.46
CA LEU A 90 4.63 -0.69 -7.43
C LEU A 90 4.93 0.45 -8.42
N SER A 91 3.92 0.83 -9.19
CA SER A 91 4.03 1.94 -10.17
C SER A 91 4.30 3.28 -9.49
N ASP A 92 5.00 4.15 -10.21
CA ASP A 92 5.34 5.48 -9.71
C ASP A 92 4.07 6.35 -9.55
N GLU A 93 3.04 6.18 -10.39
CA GLU A 93 1.77 6.91 -10.24
C GLU A 93 1.06 6.57 -8.92
N VAL A 94 0.95 5.27 -8.60
CA VAL A 94 0.32 4.82 -7.35
C VAL A 94 1.16 5.24 -6.15
N LEU A 95 2.49 5.17 -6.26
CA LEU A 95 3.37 5.61 -5.17
C LEU A 95 3.22 7.11 -4.88
N GLN A 96 3.14 7.94 -5.92
CA GLN A 96 2.91 9.38 -5.77
C GLN A 96 1.57 9.65 -5.10
N GLU A 97 0.48 9.00 -5.55
CA GLU A 97 -0.84 9.15 -4.94
C GLU A 97 -0.83 8.77 -3.45
N LEU A 98 -0.18 7.66 -3.10
CA LEU A 98 -0.05 7.20 -1.71
C LEU A 98 0.73 8.17 -0.84
N ILE A 99 1.81 8.76 -1.36
CA ILE A 99 2.59 9.78 -0.65
C ILE A 99 1.71 11.01 -0.39
N ASP A 100 1.05 11.53 -1.42
CA ASP A 100 0.23 12.75 -1.33
C ASP A 100 -0.92 12.58 -0.31
N LEU A 101 -1.61 11.43 -0.36
CA LEU A 101 -2.66 11.08 0.59
C LEU A 101 -2.11 10.99 2.02
N LYS A 102 -0.92 10.39 2.20
CA LYS A 102 -0.33 10.22 3.53
C LYS A 102 0.18 11.53 4.12
N VAL A 103 0.71 12.42 3.28
CA VAL A 103 1.09 13.78 3.69
C VAL A 103 -0.14 14.55 4.15
N THR A 104 -1.23 14.50 3.39
CA THR A 104 -2.51 15.14 3.73
C THR A 104 -3.07 14.62 5.06
N GLU A 105 -2.98 13.31 5.31
CA GLU A 105 -3.44 12.70 6.56
C GLU A 105 -2.64 13.18 7.79
N LEU A 106 -1.34 13.42 7.62
CA LEU A 106 -0.44 13.73 8.71
C LEU A 106 -0.23 15.25 8.91
N MET A 107 -0.50 16.10 7.90
CA MET A 107 -0.45 17.58 7.94
C MET A 107 -1.86 18.17 7.76
N PRO A 108 -2.72 18.17 8.81
CA PRO A 108 -4.05 18.76 8.76
C PRO A 108 -4.05 20.30 8.74
#